data_AF-A0A963FDK4-F1
#
_entry.id   AF-A0A963FDK4-F1
#
_cell.length_a   1.000
_cell.length_b   1.000
_cell.length_c   1.000
_cell.angle_alpha   90.00
_cell.angle_beta   90.00
_cell.angle_gamma   90.00
#
_symmetry.space_group_name_H-M   'P 1'
#
loop_
_entity.id
_entity.type
_entity.pdbx_description
1 polymer ?
#
loop_
_entity_poly.entity_id
_entity_poly.type
_entity_poly.pdbx_seq_one_letter_code
_entity_poly.pdbx_strand_id
1 'polypeptide(L)'
;PVVNTIVAKLNEDRIRSKSPGIELAEGERKTVLYRETIQRIQEKLKQLGLFHAEIDGMFNDATRSAVIAFQTDIGFETTGFPDQATLWRL
;
A
#
# COMPACT_ATOMS: atom_id res chain seq x y z
N PRO A 1 31.40 -9.70 -27.86
CA PRO A 1 30.05 -9.13 -27.71
C PRO A 1 29.73 -8.76 -26.25
N VAL A 2 29.90 -7.47 -25.91
CA VAL A 2 29.75 -6.91 -24.55
C VAL A 2 28.28 -6.60 -24.19
N VAL A 3 27.38 -6.76 -25.16
CA VAL A 3 25.96 -6.36 -25.04
C VAL A 3 25.18 -7.23 -24.04
N ASN A 4 25.58 -8.48 -23.80
CA ASN A 4 24.88 -9.36 -22.85
C ASN A 4 25.16 -9.07 -21.37
N THR A 5 26.24 -8.35 -21.03
CA THR A 5 26.62 -8.10 -19.63
C THR A 5 25.89 -6.90 -19.03
N ILE A 6 25.56 -5.90 -19.86
CA ILE A 6 24.81 -4.71 -19.44
C ILE A 6 23.35 -5.08 -19.15
N VAL A 7 22.75 -5.95 -19.97
CA VAL A 7 21.38 -6.44 -19.75
C VAL A 7 21.26 -7.23 -18.46
N ALA A 8 22.27 -8.03 -18.08
CA ALA A 8 22.28 -8.77 -16.82
C ALA A 8 22.35 -7.84 -15.59
N LYS A 9 23.24 -6.83 -15.60
CA LYS A 9 23.33 -5.83 -14.52
C LYS A 9 22.06 -4.99 -14.39
N LEU A 10 21.48 -4.57 -15.51
CA LEU A 10 20.20 -3.85 -15.51
C LEU A 10 19.04 -4.72 -14.99
N ASN A 11 19.11 -6.04 -15.14
CA ASN A 11 18.11 -6.96 -14.57
C ASN A 11 18.32 -7.21 -13.07
N GLU A 12 19.56 -7.18 -12.58
CA GLU A 12 19.88 -7.31 -11.15
C GLU A 12 19.45 -6.06 -10.36
N ASP A 13 19.64 -4.86 -10.92
CA ASP A 13 19.20 -3.61 -10.30
C ASP A 13 17.67 -3.47 -10.24
N ARG A 14 16.93 -4.07 -11.20
CA ARG A 14 15.46 -4.13 -11.16
C ARG A 14 14.91 -5.12 -10.14
N ILE A 15 15.74 -6.04 -9.63
CA ILE A 15 15.32 -7.08 -8.68
C ILE A 15 15.66 -6.69 -7.22
N ARG A 16 16.51 -5.69 -6.97
CA ARG A 16 17.00 -5.35 -5.62
C ARG A 16 16.16 -4.38 -4.78
N SER A 17 15.02 -3.90 -5.29
CA SER A 17 14.08 -3.06 -4.51
C SER A 17 12.63 -3.44 -4.76
N LYS A 18 12.28 -4.73 -4.75
CA LYS A 18 10.89 -5.08 -4.49
C LYS A 18 10.66 -4.85 -3.00
N SER A 19 10.14 -3.66 -2.66
CA SER A 19 9.58 -3.40 -1.33
C SER A 19 8.83 -4.65 -0.84
N PRO A 20 8.95 -5.06 0.43
CA PRO A 20 8.29 -6.27 0.90
C PRO A 20 6.79 -6.17 0.59
N GLY A 21 6.29 -7.16 -0.15
CA GLY A 21 4.86 -7.31 -0.41
C GLY A 21 4.22 -7.80 0.88
N ILE A 22 3.34 -6.98 1.44
CA ILE A 22 2.54 -7.31 2.61
C ILE A 22 1.22 -7.87 2.09
N GLU A 23 1.00 -9.16 2.32
CA GLU A 23 -0.28 -9.81 2.04
C GLU A 23 -1.28 -9.39 3.12
N LEU A 24 -2.37 -8.77 2.69
CA LEU A 24 -3.50 -8.42 3.53
C LEU A 24 -4.64 -9.38 3.19
N ALA A 25 -5.21 -10.00 4.21
CA ALA A 25 -6.37 -10.88 4.08
C ALA A 25 -7.50 -10.40 4.99
N GLU A 26 -8.71 -10.35 4.45
CA GLU A 26 -9.95 -10.02 5.18
C GLU A 26 -11.03 -11.01 4.74
N GLY A 27 -11.26 -12.05 5.53
CA GLY A 27 -12.12 -13.18 5.15
C GLY A 27 -11.62 -13.87 3.87
N GLU A 28 -12.46 -13.91 2.84
CA GLU A 28 -12.10 -14.46 1.52
C GLU A 28 -11.30 -13.49 0.63
N ARG A 29 -11.26 -12.19 1.00
CA ARG A 29 -10.56 -11.16 0.22
C ARG A 29 -9.07 -11.17 0.55
N LYS A 30 -8.24 -11.14 -0.49
CA LYS A 30 -6.78 -11.05 -0.37
C LYS A 30 -6.23 -10.02 -1.34
N THR A 31 -5.27 -9.23 -0.88
CA THR A 31 -4.50 -8.31 -1.73
C THR A 31 -3.06 -8.26 -1.26
N VAL A 32 -2.15 -7.93 -2.16
CA VAL A 32 -0.74 -7.71 -1.83
C VAL A 32 -0.42 -6.25 -2.05
N LEU A 33 -0.03 -5.55 -0.98
CA LEU A 33 0.43 -4.17 -1.05
C LEU A 33 1.92 -4.10 -0.76
N TYR A 34 2.65 -3.34 -1.57
CA TYR A 34 4.05 -3.05 -1.30
C TYR A 34 4.14 -1.99 -0.20
N ARG A 35 5.22 -2.03 0.59
CA ARG A 35 5.52 -1.01 1.62
C ARG A 35 5.34 0.42 1.12
N GLU A 36 5.90 0.74 -0.05
CA GLU A 36 5.75 2.06 -0.70
C GLU A 36 4.28 2.43 -0.96
N THR A 37 3.45 1.47 -1.35
CA THR A 37 2.02 1.69 -1.55
C THR A 37 1.34 2.03 -0.22
N ILE A 38 1.70 1.34 0.86
CA ILE A 38 1.16 1.64 2.19
C ILE A 38 1.61 3.03 2.67
N GLN A 39 2.85 3.43 2.41
CA GLN A 39 3.32 4.77 2.72
C GLN A 39 2.49 5.84 1.99
N ARG A 40 2.23 5.65 0.70
CA ARG A 40 1.37 6.57 -0.09
C ARG A 40 -0.06 6.63 0.44
N ILE A 41 -0.61 5.50 0.88
CA ILE A 41 -1.93 5.45 1.52
C ILE A 41 -1.91 6.26 2.82
N GLN A 42 -0.93 6.03 3.69
CA GLN A 42 -0.76 6.76 4.95
C GLN A 42 -0.58 8.27 4.72
N GLU A 43 0.21 8.68 3.72
CA GLU A 43 0.38 10.08 3.32
C GLU A 43 -0.94 10.73 2.92
N LYS A 44 -1.71 10.07 2.06
CA LYS A 44 -3.02 10.57 1.60
C LYS A 44 -4.02 10.65 2.74
N LEU A 45 -4.11 9.62 3.58
CA LEU A 45 -4.97 9.63 4.76
C LEU A 45 -4.57 10.73 5.75
N LYS A 46 -3.28 11.05 5.86
CA LYS A 46 -2.78 12.15 6.68
C LYS A 46 -3.15 13.52 6.11
N GLN A 47 -3.08 13.68 4.78
CA GLN A 47 -3.54 14.90 4.09
C GLN A 47 -5.04 15.14 4.28
N LEU A 48 -5.83 14.07 4.36
CA LEU A 48 -7.27 14.11 4.65
C LEU A 48 -7.59 14.33 6.14
N GLY A 49 -6.59 14.38 7.02
CA GLY A 49 -6.79 14.50 8.47
C GLY A 49 -7.31 13.22 9.14
N LEU A 50 -7.21 12.07 8.45
CA LEU A 50 -7.72 10.77 8.92
C LEU A 50 -6.62 9.88 9.53
N PHE A 51 -5.35 10.20 9.30
CA PHE A 51 -4.20 9.47 9.86
C PHE A 51 -3.24 10.41 10.57
N HIS A 52 -2.96 10.15 11.85
CA HIS A 52 -2.17 11.03 12.72
C HIS A 52 -0.81 10.46 13.12
N ALA A 53 -0.57 9.17 12.87
CA ALA A 53 0.67 8.50 13.22
C ALA A 53 1.80 8.79 12.20
N GLU A 54 2.96 8.17 12.43
CA GLU A 54 4.10 8.20 11.51
C GLU A 54 3.85 7.33 10.29
N ILE A 55 4.42 7.72 9.15
CA ILE A 55 4.35 6.97 7.90
C ILE A 55 5.48 5.93 7.93
N ASP A 56 5.16 4.72 8.39
CA ASP A 56 6.11 3.60 8.57
C ASP A 56 6.05 2.57 7.42
N GLY A 57 5.03 2.66 6.56
CA GLY A 57 4.74 1.70 5.51
C GLY A 57 4.18 0.36 6.01
N MET A 58 3.67 0.32 7.23
CA MET A 58 3.05 -0.86 7.83
C MET A 58 1.53 -0.73 7.87
N PHE A 59 0.84 -1.79 7.44
CA PHE A 59 -0.61 -1.86 7.53
C PHE A 59 -1.02 -2.37 8.92
N ASN A 60 -0.84 -1.52 9.94
CA ASN A 60 -1.20 -1.78 11.33
C ASN A 60 -2.62 -1.26 11.67
N ASP A 61 -3.01 -1.38 12.93
CA ASP A 61 -4.33 -0.93 13.41
C ASP A 61 -4.57 0.56 13.17
N ALA A 62 -3.55 1.41 13.29
CA ALA A 62 -3.68 2.84 13.00
C ALA A 62 -3.99 3.10 11.53
N THR A 63 -3.29 2.42 10.61
CA THR A 63 -3.57 2.49 9.17
C THR A 63 -4.96 1.96 8.86
N ARG A 64 -5.35 0.83 9.46
CA ARG A 64 -6.69 0.23 9.30
C ARG A 64 -7.79 1.18 9.79
N SER A 65 -7.66 1.79 10.97
CA SER A 65 -8.64 2.74 11.50
C SER A 65 -8.79 3.97 10.60
N ALA A 66 -7.69 4.48 10.03
CA ALA A 66 -7.75 5.59 9.09
C ALA A 66 -8.45 5.19 7.77
N VAL A 67 -8.24 3.97 7.28
CA VAL A 67 -8.97 3.43 6.12
C VAL A 67 -10.47 3.29 6.43
N ILE A 68 -10.84 2.81 7.62
CA ILE A 68 -12.25 2.74 8.05
C ILE A 68 -12.87 4.14 8.05
N ALA A 69 -12.19 5.13 8.61
CA ALA A 69 -12.67 6.50 8.65
C ALA A 69 -12.87 7.07 7.24
N PHE A 70 -11.91 6.81 6.33
CA PHE A 70 -12.03 7.20 4.92
C PHE A 70 -13.21 6.53 4.23
N GLN A 71 -13.36 5.21 4.38
CA GLN A 71 -14.50 4.46 3.82
C GLN A 71 -15.82 4.99 4.34
N THR A 72 -15.89 5.34 5.62
CA THR A 72 -17.08 5.95 6.24
C THR A 72 -17.40 7.31 5.60
N ASP A 73 -16.40 8.17 5.41
CA ASP A 73 -16.55 9.51 4.83
C ASP A 73 -17.08 9.47 3.38
N ILE A 74 -16.62 8.50 2.59
CA ILE A 74 -17.06 8.33 1.19
C ILE A 74 -18.30 7.43 1.03
N GLY A 75 -18.89 6.94 2.12
CA GLY A 75 -20.09 6.09 2.11
C GLY A 75 -19.86 4.67 1.57
N PHE A 76 -18.65 4.14 1.68
CA PHE A 76 -18.28 2.78 1.28
C PHE A 76 -18.48 1.79 2.44
N GLU A 77 -18.46 0.50 2.11
CA GLU A 77 -18.43 -0.57 3.12
C GLU A 77 -17.18 -0.42 4.00
N THR A 78 -17.38 -0.25 5.31
CA THR A 78 -16.33 0.04 6.30
C THR A 78 -15.58 -1.22 6.71
N THR A 79 -14.92 -1.85 5.74
CA THR A 79 -14.16 -3.09 5.95
C THR A 79 -12.82 -2.85 6.65
N GLY A 80 -12.30 -1.62 6.57
CA GLY A 80 -10.92 -1.29 6.94
C GLY A 80 -9.86 -1.95 6.05
N PHE A 81 -10.30 -2.66 5.02
CA PHE A 81 -9.45 -3.32 4.05
C PHE A 81 -9.27 -2.39 2.84
N PRO A 82 -8.02 -2.13 2.41
CA PRO A 82 -7.74 -1.26 1.27
C PRO A 82 -7.97 -2.02 -0.04
N ASP A 83 -9.23 -2.32 -0.34
CA ASP A 83 -9.61 -2.98 -1.59
C ASP A 83 -9.37 -2.06 -2.80
N GLN A 84 -9.51 -2.62 -4.01
CA GLN A 84 -9.28 -1.89 -5.24
C GLN A 84 -10.17 -0.65 -5.38
N ALA A 85 -11.42 -0.71 -4.88
CA ALA A 85 -12.34 0.43 -4.90
C ALA A 85 -11.87 1.55 -3.96
N THR A 86 -11.45 1.20 -2.75
CA THR A 86 -10.90 2.14 -1.76
C THR A 86 -9.61 2.78 -2.29
N LEU A 87 -8.70 1.97 -2.85
CA LEU A 87 -7.43 2.44 -3.42
C LEU A 87 -7.61 3.33 -4.65
N TRP A 88 -8.65 3.10 -5.46
CA TRP A 88 -8.98 3.96 -6.59
C TRP A 88 -9.43 5.36 -6.15
N ARG A 89 -9.99 5.48 -4.94
CA ARG A 89 -10.56 6.73 -4.43
C ARG A 89 -9.59 7.59 -3.62
N LEU A 90 -8.50 6.99 -3.11
CA LEU A 90 -7.36 7.64 -2.44
C LEU A 90 -6.42 8.28 -3.46
#